data_AF-A0A7C6N3D2-F1
#
_entry.id   AF-A0A7C6N3D2-F1
#
_cell.length_a   1.000
_cell.length_b   1.000
_cell.length_c   1.000
_cell.angle_alpha   90.00
_cell.angle_beta   90.00
_cell.angle_gamma   90.00
#
_symmetry.space_group_name_H-M   'P 1'
#
loop_
_entity.id
_entity.type
_entity.pdbx_description
1 polymer ?
#
loop_
_entity_poly.entity_id
_entity_poly.type
_entity_poly.pdbx_seq_one_letter_code
_entity_poly.pdbx_strand_id
1 'polypeptide(L)'
;MKKSFPFIFGLIAIDQIIKLIIASKFFDADLVLLPGILFFRPVQNRNLSWIASLLDLKAPVLLMIAAQLFALIIIYLSYRYFSYLWIEGKKFLNGMLIFIISGIICSFIDVVFWGGSLDFIRLFNWFTFDLKDIFLNMGVAFLLLFITNYYIKAYHKMDRKERRQTDIWIWIKKGMPNR
;
A
#
# COMPACT_ATOMS: atom_id res chain seq x y z
N MET A 1 16.86 0.96 4.29
CA MET A 1 16.11 2.24 4.16
C MET A 1 16.78 3.24 3.22
N LYS A 2 18.04 3.71 3.42
CA LYS A 2 18.64 4.73 2.52
C LYS A 2 18.62 4.35 1.03
N LYS A 3 18.83 3.07 0.70
CA LYS A 3 18.77 2.55 -0.69
C LYS A 3 17.35 2.46 -1.27
N SER A 4 16.31 2.64 -0.46
CA SER A 4 14.91 2.49 -0.86
C SER A 4 14.25 3.80 -1.29
N PHE A 5 14.79 4.95 -0.87
CA PHE A 5 14.24 6.27 -1.20
C PHE A 5 14.13 6.55 -2.71
N PRO A 6 15.14 6.25 -3.55
CA PRO A 6 15.02 6.50 -4.98
C PRO A 6 13.83 5.78 -5.62
N PHE A 7 13.56 4.54 -5.19
CA PHE A 7 12.41 3.78 -5.66
C PHE A 7 11.10 4.41 -5.20
N ILE A 8 11.02 4.84 -3.94
CA ILE A 8 9.81 5.48 -3.39
C ILE A 8 9.50 6.76 -4.17
N PHE A 9 10.49 7.65 -4.34
CA PHE A 9 10.33 8.88 -5.11
C PHE A 9 10.02 8.62 -6.58
N GLY A 10 10.64 7.61 -7.19
CA GLY A 10 10.33 7.20 -8.56
C GLY A 10 8.88 6.78 -8.74
N LEU A 11 8.35 5.94 -7.86
CA LEU A 11 6.95 5.51 -7.91
C LEU A 11 5.97 6.68 -7.70
N ILE A 12 6.26 7.57 -6.75
CA ILE A 12 5.45 8.77 -6.51
C ILE A 12 5.44 9.67 -7.75
N ALA A 13 6.61 9.93 -8.33
CA ALA A 13 6.72 10.75 -9.53
C ALA A 13 5.95 10.15 -10.71
N ILE A 14 6.04 8.83 -10.92
CA ILE A 14 5.31 8.13 -11.98
C ILE A 14 3.80 8.30 -11.81
N ASP A 15 3.25 8.03 -10.63
CA ASP A 15 1.81 8.17 -10.36
C ASP A 15 1.32 9.60 -10.59
N GLN A 16 2.02 10.58 -10.02
CA GLN A 16 1.60 11.98 -10.08
C GLN A 16 1.76 12.58 -11.48
N ILE A 17 2.83 12.24 -12.22
CA ILE A 17 3.02 12.68 -13.61
C ILE A 17 1.93 12.10 -14.51
N ILE A 18 1.62 10.80 -14.36
CA ILE A 18 0.56 10.16 -15.15
C ILE A 18 -0.78 10.84 -14.88
N LYS A 19 -1.12 11.10 -13.61
CA LYS A 19 -2.36 11.82 -13.26
C LYS A 19 -2.42 13.22 -13.87
N LEU A 20 -1.32 13.98 -13.84
CA LEU A 20 -1.25 15.30 -14.47
C LEU A 20 -1.47 15.24 -15.99
N ILE A 21 -0.86 14.26 -16.66
CA ILE A 21 -1.05 14.06 -18.11
C ILE A 21 -2.51 13.70 -18.42
N ILE A 22 -3.09 12.78 -17.65
CA ILE A 22 -4.48 12.34 -17.84
C ILE A 22 -5.44 13.51 -17.60
N ALA A 23 -5.30 14.22 -16.49
CA ALA A 23 -6.16 15.35 -16.15
C ALA A 23 -6.12 16.47 -17.21
N SER A 24 -4.95 16.71 -17.81
CA SER A 24 -4.78 17.80 -18.78
C SER A 24 -5.21 17.45 -20.21
N LYS A 25 -5.13 16.18 -20.61
CA LYS A 25 -5.28 15.78 -22.02
C LYS A 25 -6.28 14.67 -22.29
N PHE A 26 -6.60 13.86 -21.28
CA PHE A 26 -7.33 12.60 -21.47
C PHE A 26 -8.46 12.39 -20.47
N PHE A 27 -8.90 13.42 -19.73
CA PHE A 27 -9.92 13.27 -18.70
C PHE A 27 -11.24 12.70 -19.26
N ASP A 28 -11.67 13.18 -20.42
CA ASP A 28 -12.90 12.72 -21.08
C ASP A 28 -12.70 11.53 -22.02
N ALA A 29 -11.52 10.88 -21.97
CA ALA A 29 -11.25 9.72 -22.80
C ALA A 29 -12.06 8.50 -22.34
N ASP A 30 -12.64 7.78 -23.29
CA ASP A 30 -13.25 6.47 -23.10
C ASP A 30 -12.65 5.49 -24.11
N LEU A 31 -11.70 4.68 -23.64
CA LEU A 31 -11.03 3.68 -24.47
C LEU A 31 -11.29 2.28 -23.92
N VAL A 32 -11.73 1.38 -24.80
CA VAL A 32 -11.82 -0.05 -24.50
C VAL A 32 -10.45 -0.67 -24.74
N LEU A 33 -9.77 -1.10 -23.67
CA LEU A 33 -8.46 -1.77 -23.76
C LEU A 33 -8.63 -3.28 -24.01
N LEU A 34 -9.58 -3.90 -23.30
CA LEU A 34 -9.97 -5.30 -23.48
C LEU A 34 -11.50 -5.40 -23.36
N PRO A 35 -12.21 -5.79 -24.43
CA PRO A 35 -13.67 -5.82 -24.44
C PRO A 35 -14.26 -6.57 -23.24
N GLY A 36 -15.14 -5.90 -22.50
CA GLY A 36 -15.84 -6.45 -21.33
C GLY A 36 -15.00 -6.57 -20.05
N ILE A 37 -13.70 -6.31 -20.09
CA ILE A 37 -12.79 -6.58 -18.96
C ILE A 37 -12.00 -5.35 -18.54
N LEU A 38 -11.43 -4.57 -19.46
CA LEU A 38 -10.50 -3.50 -19.12
C LEU A 38 -10.75 -2.25 -19.97
N PHE A 39 -10.88 -1.10 -19.31
CA PHE A 39 -11.16 0.17 -19.93
C PHE A 39 -10.25 1.25 -19.34
N PHE A 40 -9.89 2.23 -20.17
CA PHE A 40 -9.31 3.48 -19.72
C PHE A 40 -10.41 4.54 -19.74
N ARG A 41 -10.89 4.88 -18.53
CA ARG A 41 -12.02 5.79 -18.29
C ARG A 41 -11.73 6.60 -17.03
N PRO A 42 -11.05 7.75 -17.16
CA PRO A 42 -10.73 8.58 -16.02
C PRO A 42 -11.97 9.05 -15.27
N VAL A 43 -11.88 9.06 -13.94
CA VAL A 43 -12.93 9.49 -13.04
C VAL A 43 -12.32 10.11 -11.79
N GLN A 44 -12.89 11.24 -11.36
CA GLN A 44 -12.54 11.83 -10.08
C GLN A 44 -13.27 11.09 -8.96
N ASN A 45 -12.57 10.21 -8.26
CA ASN A 45 -13.09 9.45 -7.15
C ASN A 45 -12.94 10.23 -5.83
N ARG A 46 -14.08 10.67 -5.28
CA ARG A 46 -14.14 11.36 -3.98
C ARG A 46 -14.35 10.41 -2.79
N ASN A 47 -14.67 9.15 -3.05
CA ASN A 47 -14.78 8.10 -2.04
C ASN A 47 -13.42 7.41 -1.79
N LEU A 48 -12.41 7.69 -2.64
CA LEU A 48 -10.95 7.58 -2.43
C LEU A 48 -10.33 6.20 -2.20
N SER A 49 -11.09 5.23 -1.68
CA SER A 49 -10.74 3.81 -1.82
C SER A 49 -11.89 3.11 -2.53
N TRP A 50 -11.57 2.07 -3.27
CA TRP A 50 -12.59 1.26 -3.93
C TRP A 50 -13.59 0.65 -2.93
N ILE A 51 -13.15 0.29 -1.71
CA ILE A 51 -14.02 -0.24 -0.65
C ILE A 51 -15.00 0.83 -0.17
N ALA A 52 -14.50 2.04 0.11
CA ALA A 52 -15.37 3.16 0.48
C ALA A 52 -16.30 3.57 -0.65
N SER A 53 -15.86 3.42 -1.91
CA SER A 53 -16.69 3.65 -3.10
C SER A 53 -17.82 2.62 -3.21
N LEU A 54 -17.54 1.35 -2.90
CA LEU A 54 -18.53 0.26 -2.88
C LEU A 54 -19.57 0.45 -1.77
N LEU A 55 -19.18 1.04 -0.63
CA LEU A 55 -20.02 1.24 0.56
C LEU A 55 -20.64 2.65 0.66
N ASP A 56 -20.43 3.51 -0.34
CA ASP A 56 -20.81 4.95 -0.35
C ASP A 56 -20.42 5.71 0.94
N LEU A 57 -19.25 5.38 1.49
CA LEU A 57 -18.74 5.99 2.71
C LEU A 57 -18.06 7.33 2.40
N LYS A 58 -18.72 8.43 2.74
CA LYS A 58 -18.16 9.79 2.64
C LYS A 58 -17.38 10.13 3.91
N ALA A 59 -16.06 9.99 3.86
CA ALA A 59 -15.17 10.37 4.96
C ALA A 59 -14.72 11.84 4.82
N PRO A 60 -14.74 12.64 5.90
CA PRO A 60 -14.10 13.95 5.89
C PRO A 60 -12.60 13.84 5.60
N VAL A 61 -12.04 14.78 4.83
CA VAL A 61 -10.61 14.85 4.48
C VAL A 61 -9.69 14.68 5.70
N LEU A 62 -10.05 15.29 6.83
CA LEU A 62 -9.27 15.19 8.07
C LEU A 62 -9.20 13.76 8.62
N LEU A 63 -10.32 13.03 8.60
CA LEU A 63 -10.37 11.63 9.03
C LEU A 63 -9.49 10.76 8.13
N MET A 64 -9.43 11.09 6.85
CA MET A 64 -8.60 10.37 5.89
C MET A 64 -7.11 10.59 6.10
N ILE A 65 -6.70 11.85 6.33
CA ILE A 65 -5.32 12.17 6.68
C ILE A 65 -4.93 11.45 7.98
N ALA A 66 -5.81 11.48 8.99
CA ALA A 66 -5.59 10.76 10.24
C ALA A 66 -5.43 9.24 10.04
N ALA A 67 -6.26 8.63 9.20
CA ALA A 67 -6.16 7.21 8.85
C ALA A 67 -4.83 6.86 8.16
N GLN A 68 -4.35 7.72 7.26
CA GLN A 68 -3.06 7.52 6.58
C GLN A 68 -1.88 7.66 7.54
N LEU A 69 -1.89 8.65 8.43
CA LEU A 69 -0.87 8.80 9.48
C LEU A 69 -0.87 7.58 10.43
N PHE A 70 -2.05 7.12 10.82
CA PHE A 70 -2.20 5.93 11.64
C PHE A 70 -1.68 4.67 10.94
N ALA A 71 -1.96 4.51 9.64
CA ALA A 71 -1.41 3.42 8.84
C ALA A 71 0.12 3.44 8.84
N LEU A 72 0.77 4.60 8.68
CA LEU A 72 2.23 4.72 8.75
C LEU A 72 2.81 4.22 10.07
N ILE A 73 2.14 4.50 11.20
CA ILE A 73 2.53 3.99 12.52
C ILE A 73 2.45 2.46 12.54
N ILE A 74 1.33 1.88 12.08
CA ILE A 74 1.15 0.43 12.01
C ILE A 74 2.23 -0.22 11.14
N ILE A 75 2.52 0.34 9.97
CA ILE A 75 3.52 -0.17 9.04
C ILE A 75 4.91 -0.13 9.66
N TYR A 76 5.25 0.97 10.33
CA TYR A 76 6.53 1.10 11.03
C TYR A 76 6.69 0.03 12.13
N LEU A 77 5.68 -0.13 12.98
CA LEU A 77 5.69 -1.15 14.03
C LEU A 77 5.72 -2.57 13.47
N SER A 78 4.97 -2.83 12.40
CA SER A 78 4.96 -4.12 11.70
C SER A 78 6.33 -4.44 11.13
N TYR A 79 6.97 -3.48 10.44
CA TYR A 79 8.32 -3.63 9.91
C TYR A 79 9.33 -3.96 11.01
N ARG A 80 9.27 -3.26 12.15
CA ARG A 80 10.12 -3.49 13.31
C ARG A 80 9.96 -4.91 13.86
N TYR A 81 8.71 -5.30 14.10
CA TYR A 81 8.37 -6.61 14.64
C TYR A 81 8.76 -7.75 13.69
N PHE A 82 8.42 -7.65 12.40
CA PHE A 82 8.78 -8.68 11.43
C PHE A 82 10.29 -8.77 11.20
N SER A 83 11.01 -7.64 11.24
CA SER A 83 12.48 -7.64 11.20
C SER A 83 13.07 -8.35 12.43
N TYR A 84 12.45 -8.17 13.59
CA TYR A 84 12.79 -8.90 14.81
C TYR A 84 12.54 -10.41 14.65
N LEU A 85 11.43 -10.83 14.03
CA LEU A 85 11.14 -12.25 13.85
C LEU A 85 12.14 -12.95 12.92
N TRP A 86 12.47 -12.35 11.77
CA TRP A 86 13.28 -13.03 10.76
C TRP A 86 14.09 -12.07 9.88
N ILE A 87 15.40 -12.05 10.11
CA ILE A 87 16.33 -11.09 9.49
C ILE A 87 16.57 -11.36 7.99
N GLU A 88 16.56 -12.64 7.58
CA GLU A 88 16.79 -13.04 6.19
C GLU A 88 15.63 -12.61 5.26
N GLY A 89 14.44 -12.38 5.83
CA GLY A 89 13.26 -11.88 5.12
C GLY A 89 13.29 -10.38 4.83
N LYS A 90 14.33 -9.64 5.25
CA LYS A 90 14.43 -8.16 5.10
C LYS A 90 14.18 -7.66 3.67
N LYS A 91 14.51 -8.43 2.64
CA LYS A 91 14.22 -8.06 1.23
C LYS A 91 12.72 -7.88 0.96
N PHE A 92 11.88 -8.75 1.51
CA PHE A 92 10.43 -8.69 1.33
C PHE A 92 9.84 -7.53 2.13
N LEU A 93 10.32 -7.32 3.35
CA LEU A 93 9.92 -6.18 4.18
C LEU A 93 10.33 -4.83 3.56
N ASN A 94 11.48 -4.76 2.89
CA ASN A 94 11.88 -3.56 2.13
C ASN A 94 10.95 -3.34 0.93
N GLY A 95 10.57 -4.38 0.20
CA GLY A 95 9.57 -4.28 -0.87
C GLY A 95 8.23 -3.77 -0.36
N MET A 96 7.73 -4.34 0.75
CA MET A 96 6.54 -3.87 1.45
C MET A 96 6.64 -2.38 1.78
N LEU A 97 7.74 -1.92 2.40
CA LEU A 97 7.92 -0.51 2.73
C LEU A 97 7.92 0.40 1.50
N ILE A 98 8.63 0.03 0.43
CA ILE A 98 8.71 0.85 -0.79
C ILE A 98 7.30 1.09 -1.34
N PHE A 99 6.55 0.00 -1.55
CA PHE A 99 5.25 0.07 -2.20
C PHE A 99 4.18 0.71 -1.31
N ILE A 100 4.11 0.35 -0.02
CA ILE A 100 3.10 0.93 0.87
C ILE A 100 3.37 2.42 1.12
N ILE A 101 4.62 2.82 1.36
CA ILE A 101 4.94 4.25 1.59
C ILE A 101 4.65 5.07 0.34
N SER A 102 5.02 4.58 -0.85
CA SER A 102 4.67 5.26 -2.10
C SER A 102 3.16 5.41 -2.26
N GLY A 103 2.38 4.33 -2.06
CA GLY A 103 0.92 4.38 -2.17
C GLY A 103 0.27 5.34 -1.16
N ILE A 104 0.73 5.37 0.09
CA ILE A 104 0.24 6.31 1.11
C ILE A 104 0.57 7.75 0.73
N ILE A 105 1.79 8.04 0.28
CA ILE A 105 2.17 9.41 -0.10
C ILE A 105 1.39 9.87 -1.33
N CYS A 106 1.22 9.01 -2.35
CA CYS A 106 0.35 9.31 -3.49
C CYS A 106 -1.09 9.61 -3.05
N SER A 107 -1.67 8.79 -2.17
CA SER A 107 -3.01 9.02 -1.62
C SER A 107 -3.10 10.34 -0.83
N PHE A 108 -2.06 10.68 -0.08
CA PHE A 108 -1.99 11.95 0.63
C PHE A 108 -2.00 13.15 -0.34
N ILE A 109 -1.17 13.08 -1.39
CA ILE A 109 -1.11 14.14 -2.42
C ILE A 109 -2.46 14.29 -3.12
N ASP A 110 -3.11 13.19 -3.50
CA ASP A 110 -4.45 13.21 -4.10
C ASP A 110 -5.47 13.92 -3.20
N VAL A 111 -5.56 13.51 -1.93
CA VAL A 111 -6.52 14.09 -0.99
C VAL A 111 -6.28 15.59 -0.78
N VAL A 112 -5.02 16.00 -0.61
CA VAL A 112 -4.66 17.38 -0.28
C VAL A 112 -4.78 18.31 -1.49
N PHE A 113 -4.33 17.89 -2.67
CA PHE A 113 -4.24 18.77 -3.84
C PHE A 113 -5.39 18.59 -4.85
N TRP A 114 -6.01 17.41 -4.90
CA TRP A 114 -7.04 17.07 -5.89
C TRP A 114 -8.45 16.94 -5.29
N GLY A 115 -8.58 16.99 -3.96
CA GLY A 115 -9.87 16.82 -3.27
C GLY A 115 -10.52 15.45 -3.52
N GLY A 116 -9.70 14.44 -3.86
CA GLY A 116 -10.11 13.13 -4.34
C GLY A 116 -8.98 12.46 -5.11
N SER A 117 -9.20 11.23 -5.56
CA SER A 117 -8.28 10.49 -6.42
C SER A 117 -8.68 10.63 -7.88
N LEU A 118 -7.72 10.78 -8.79
CA LEU A 118 -7.97 10.58 -10.21
C LEU A 118 -7.72 9.11 -10.55
N ASP A 119 -8.79 8.32 -10.60
CA ASP A 119 -8.73 6.91 -10.99
C ASP A 119 -8.94 6.80 -12.49
N PHE A 120 -8.27 5.86 -13.17
CA PHE A 120 -8.27 5.87 -14.64
C PHE A 120 -8.27 4.51 -15.33
N ILE A 121 -7.98 3.43 -14.60
CA ILE A 121 -8.12 2.07 -15.13
C ILE A 121 -9.40 1.48 -14.54
N ARG A 122 -10.36 1.13 -15.39
CA ARG A 122 -11.59 0.47 -15.00
C ARG A 122 -11.53 -1.01 -15.36
N LEU A 123 -11.68 -1.87 -14.35
CA LEU A 123 -11.84 -3.31 -14.49
C LEU A 123 -13.33 -3.67 -14.44
N PHE A 124 -13.77 -4.46 -15.41
CA PHE A 124 -15.17 -4.73 -15.69
C PHE A 124 -15.98 -3.41 -15.72
N ASN A 125 -17.20 -3.42 -15.21
CA ASN A 125 -18.06 -2.24 -15.14
C ASN A 125 -18.25 -1.69 -13.72
N TRP A 126 -17.46 -2.10 -12.73
CA TRP A 126 -17.74 -1.75 -11.32
C TRP A 126 -16.50 -1.34 -10.50
N PHE A 127 -15.29 -1.51 -11.02
CA PHE A 127 -14.07 -1.21 -10.29
C PHE A 127 -13.19 -0.26 -11.09
N THR A 128 -12.83 0.90 -10.54
CA THR A 128 -11.84 1.80 -11.12
C THR A 128 -10.73 2.05 -10.11
N PHE A 129 -9.50 2.09 -10.58
CA PHE A 129 -8.31 2.22 -9.74
C PHE A 129 -7.21 3.02 -10.46
N ASP A 130 -6.21 3.43 -9.70
CA ASP A 130 -5.01 4.11 -10.18
C ASP A 130 -3.73 3.32 -9.84
N LEU A 131 -2.55 3.93 -10.05
CA LEU A 131 -1.29 3.28 -9.69
C LEU A 131 -1.07 3.21 -8.18
N LYS A 132 -1.60 4.14 -7.38
CA LYS A 132 -1.46 4.10 -5.92
C LYS A 132 -2.13 2.87 -5.34
N ASP A 133 -3.28 2.46 -5.87
CA ASP A 133 -3.99 1.25 -5.45
C ASP A 133 -3.16 0.01 -5.78
N ILE A 134 -2.52 -0.02 -6.96
CA ILE A 134 -1.58 -1.09 -7.33
C ILE A 134 -0.40 -1.10 -6.34
N PHE A 135 0.16 0.05 -6.00
CA PHE A 135 1.28 0.12 -5.06
C PHE A 135 0.88 -0.43 -3.68
N LEU A 136 -0.26 -0.03 -3.13
CA LEU A 136 -0.74 -0.56 -1.85
C LEU A 136 -0.93 -2.08 -1.90
N ASN A 137 -1.54 -2.60 -2.97
CA ASN A 137 -1.72 -4.05 -3.16
C ASN A 137 -0.40 -4.80 -3.30
N MET A 138 0.57 -4.26 -4.04
CA MET A 138 1.92 -4.84 -4.13
C MET A 138 2.60 -4.87 -2.77
N GLY A 139 2.44 -3.81 -1.97
CA GLY A 139 2.90 -3.76 -0.60
C GLY A 139 2.37 -4.91 0.27
N VAL A 140 1.06 -5.17 0.20
CA VAL A 140 0.42 -6.32 0.86
C VAL A 140 0.94 -7.64 0.32
N ALA A 141 1.14 -7.78 -1.00
CA ALA A 141 1.71 -8.98 -1.59
C ALA A 141 3.12 -9.28 -1.06
N PHE A 142 3.98 -8.27 -0.92
CA PHE A 142 5.30 -8.42 -0.31
C PHE A 142 5.23 -8.85 1.16
N LEU A 143 4.26 -8.35 1.92
CA LEU A 143 4.02 -8.78 3.30
C LEU A 143 3.59 -10.26 3.34
N LEU A 144 2.67 -10.68 2.47
CA LEU A 144 2.26 -12.08 2.39
C LEU A 144 3.44 -12.99 2.02
N LEU A 145 4.27 -12.59 1.05
CA LEU A 145 5.49 -13.30 0.70
C LEU A 145 6.45 -13.43 1.88
N PHE A 146 6.60 -12.37 2.69
CA PHE A 146 7.39 -12.43 3.92
C PHE A 146 6.81 -13.47 4.88
N ILE A 147 5.51 -13.40 5.19
CA ILE A 147 4.85 -14.28 6.16
C ILE A 147 4.96 -15.74 5.73
N THR A 148 4.65 -16.05 4.47
CA THR A 148 4.73 -17.42 3.95
C THR A 148 6.17 -17.95 4.00
N ASN A 149 7.15 -17.15 3.60
CA ASN A 149 8.55 -17.57 3.65
C ASN A 149 9.06 -17.73 5.09
N TYR A 150 8.69 -16.80 5.99
CA TYR A 150 9.01 -16.92 7.41
C TYR A 150 8.45 -18.21 7.99
N TYR A 151 7.19 -18.52 7.67
CA TYR A 151 6.53 -19.71 8.15
C TYR A 151 7.27 -20.98 7.72
N ILE A 152 7.51 -21.12 6.41
CA ILE A 152 8.12 -22.31 5.82
C ILE A 152 9.59 -22.46 6.23
N LYS A 153 10.36 -21.37 6.22
CA LYS A 153 11.83 -21.44 6.36
C LYS A 153 12.30 -21.39 7.80
N ALA A 154 11.57 -20.70 8.68
CA ALA A 154 11.96 -20.47 10.06
C ALA A 154 10.93 -21.03 11.05
N TYR A 155 9.68 -20.55 11.02
CA TYR A 155 8.70 -20.84 12.08
C TYR A 155 8.36 -22.33 12.22
N HIS A 156 8.16 -23.04 11.11
CA HIS A 156 7.77 -24.45 11.15
C HIS A 156 8.88 -25.35 11.76
N LYS A 157 10.14 -24.93 11.64
CA LYS A 157 11.32 -25.62 12.18
C LYS A 157 11.56 -25.35 13.66
N MET A 158 10.90 -24.33 14.23
CA MET A 158 11.06 -23.96 15.64
C MET A 158 10.36 -24.93 16.57
N ASP A 159 10.94 -25.16 17.75
CA ASP A 159 10.32 -25.90 18.84
C ASP A 159 9.23 -25.07 19.56
N ARG A 160 8.53 -25.69 20.54
CA ARG A 160 7.43 -25.02 21.27
C ARG A 160 7.91 -23.82 22.10
N LYS A 161 9.11 -23.88 22.68
CA LYS A 161 9.67 -22.80 23.51
C LYS A 161 10.09 -21.62 22.63
N GLU A 162 10.71 -21.89 21.49
CA GLU A 162 11.10 -20.90 20.49
C GLU A 162 9.89 -20.17 19.91
N ARG A 163 8.84 -20.90 19.50
CA ARG A 163 7.59 -20.29 19.02
C ARG A 163 6.91 -19.41 20.07
N ARG A 164 7.04 -19.72 21.36
CA ARG A 164 6.52 -18.85 22.41
C ARG A 164 7.26 -17.51 22.44
N GLN A 165 8.55 -17.49 22.13
CA GLN A 165 9.35 -16.25 22.08
C GLN A 165 9.01 -15.34 20.90
N THR A 166 8.31 -15.84 19.88
CA THR A 166 7.84 -15.03 18.74
C THR A 166 6.54 -14.30 19.04
N ASP A 167 5.98 -14.37 20.25
CA ASP A 167 4.75 -13.66 20.61
C ASP A 167 4.98 -12.13 20.61
N ILE A 168 4.08 -11.39 19.96
CA ILE A 168 4.13 -9.93 19.88
C ILE A 168 4.10 -9.27 21.26
N TRP A 169 3.37 -9.82 22.23
CA TRP A 169 3.32 -9.31 23.60
C TRP A 169 4.66 -9.45 24.31
N ILE A 170 5.41 -10.51 24.03
CA ILE A 170 6.76 -10.68 24.56
C ILE A 170 7.70 -9.65 23.94
N TRP A 171 7.59 -9.41 22.63
CA TRP A 171 8.38 -8.38 21.95
C TRP A 171 8.09 -6.98 22.51
N ILE A 172 6.81 -6.64 22.74
CA ILE A 172 6.40 -5.38 23.37
C ILE A 172 6.93 -5.27 24.80
N LYS A 173 6.75 -6.31 25.63
CA LYS A 173 7.24 -6.34 27.03
C LYS A 173 8.76 -6.19 27.14
N LYS A 174 9.51 -6.65 26.13
CA LYS A 174 10.96 -6.47 26.02
C LYS A 174 11.38 -5.07 25.53
N GLY A 175 10.45 -4.14 25.37
CA GLY A 175 10.73 -2.78 24.91
C GLY A 175 10.93 -2.66 23.39
N MET A 176 10.26 -3.51 22.60
CA MET A 176 10.34 -3.50 21.13
C MET A 176 11.78 -3.56 20.58
N PRO A 177 12.59 -4.53 21.01
CA PRO A 177 14.00 -4.60 20.67
C PRO A 177 14.22 -4.70 19.16
N ASN A 178 15.34 -4.11 18.72
CA ASN A 178 15.87 -4.31 17.37
C ASN A 178 16.62 -5.64 17.28
N ARG A 179 16.62 -6.24 16.08
CA ARG A 179 17.61 -7.27 15.68
C ARG A 179 18.54 -6.73 14.62
#